data_AF-C9RR37-F1
#
_entry.id   AF-C9RR37-F1
#
_cell.length_a   1.000
_cell.length_b   1.000
_cell.length_c   1.000
_cell.angle_alpha   90.00
_cell.angle_beta   90.00
_cell.angle_gamma   90.00
#
_symmetry.space_group_name_H-M   'P 1'
#
loop_
_entity.id
_entity.type
_entity.pdbx_description
1 polymer ?
#
loop_
_entity_poly.entity_id
_entity_poly.type
_entity_poly.pdbx_seq_one_letter_code
_entity_poly.pdbx_strand_id
1 'polypeptide(L)'
;MKYPLLRSLLTLGALALACSCSDDKSPNSGESSFVPCEDAWYLKDYSLLMYQDLKVTDLSGNEVGKLVPVQGTLVAIVKDLSGNTIIPQVDLATTPVLTGDPTKCNANPKPQPSTAISSCIDAWYLAATKNYLLYADLTVTDEAGTQVGTIVASSGSSLVNIVDLSGKPIINNIDLSKLPLITGDGVRYKILEPAFHLKDATGDYVIYQNTVVTKPDGTPIGYADFATNSIKYIDQVTVLTTTSNILTLPILAPGGKCVDYAGVVASSSSTNPVYSSSSVYNPPNPNSSSATPKSSSSKPKSSSSAPPPSSSSAPVTNQCPTIKTKGGGGSGWATRYWDCCKPHCSWPEHAGGNYSKQCTNKGKTENTNWGDGSICSGGSQMTCTSQIPFTIDGCTEMAFAFAAVPAANGGQCGKCFQLTFTGTGKYSNDANIKRLKGKKLIIMATNVGGDVQQGQFDIMIPGGGVGIFNGCSSMGWGSQGAQYGGLLSDCETETKYAAGKYKSCLTEKCNKSFANDEQARKGCLFLADWMGAAGNPEHNYVEVECPQVLKDKY
;
A
#
# COMPACT_ATOMS: atom_id res chain seq x y z
N MET A 1 -74.25 7.03 1.25
CA MET A 1 -73.49 8.00 2.07
C MET A 1 -72.32 8.47 1.22
N LYS A 2 -72.29 9.76 0.90
CA LYS A 2 -71.27 10.42 0.08
C LYS A 2 -70.80 11.68 0.82
N TYR A 3 -69.49 11.95 0.71
CA TYR A 3 -68.72 13.14 1.11
C TYR A 3 -68.38 13.28 2.62
N PRO A 4 -67.31 14.01 3.02
CA PRO A 4 -66.55 15.02 2.26
C PRO A 4 -65.00 15.04 2.42
N LEU A 5 -64.42 15.94 1.63
CA LEU A 5 -63.07 16.50 1.64
C LEU A 5 -62.52 16.88 3.02
N LEU A 6 -61.19 16.72 3.20
CA LEU A 6 -60.43 17.52 4.16
C LEU A 6 -59.13 18.06 3.54
N ARG A 7 -58.97 19.37 3.75
CA ARG A 7 -57.88 20.25 3.35
C ARG A 7 -56.64 19.97 4.20
N SER A 8 -55.47 19.86 3.57
CA SER A 8 -54.19 19.96 4.29
C SER A 8 -53.71 21.41 4.28
N LEU A 9 -53.33 21.87 5.47
CA LEU A 9 -52.81 23.20 5.78
C LEU A 9 -51.48 23.46 5.06
N LEU A 10 -51.41 24.59 4.37
CA LEU A 10 -50.18 25.31 4.06
C LEU A 10 -49.78 26.13 5.28
N THR A 11 -48.67 25.78 5.92
CA THR A 11 -47.97 26.67 6.85
C THR A 11 -46.98 27.52 6.06
N LEU A 12 -47.33 28.79 5.85
CA LEU A 12 -46.40 29.84 5.43
C LEU A 12 -45.46 30.16 6.60
N GLY A 13 -44.16 29.92 6.41
CA GLY A 13 -43.10 30.63 7.14
C GLY A 13 -42.55 31.72 6.22
N ALA A 14 -42.94 32.96 6.48
CA ALA A 14 -42.43 34.13 5.77
C ALA A 14 -40.98 34.41 6.19
N LEU A 15 -40.05 34.42 5.25
CA LEU A 15 -38.74 35.06 5.41
C LEU A 15 -38.77 36.37 4.63
N ALA A 16 -38.58 37.47 5.35
CA ALA A 16 -38.56 38.82 4.81
C ALA A 16 -37.37 39.01 3.85
N LEU A 17 -37.65 39.23 2.56
CA LEU A 17 -36.72 39.90 1.67
C LEU A 17 -36.91 41.41 1.84
N ALA A 18 -35.92 42.07 2.42
CA ALA A 18 -35.77 43.51 2.31
C ALA A 18 -35.25 43.84 0.91
N CYS A 19 -36.11 44.40 0.06
CA CYS A 19 -35.71 45.18 -1.09
C CYS A 19 -35.07 46.48 -0.60
N SER A 20 -33.85 46.77 -1.04
CA SER A 20 -33.40 48.13 -1.26
C SER A 20 -33.27 48.33 -2.77
N CYS A 21 -34.32 48.88 -3.36
CA CYS A 21 -34.20 49.60 -4.63
C CYS A 21 -33.47 50.92 -4.34
N SER A 22 -32.47 51.25 -5.15
CA SER A 22 -31.93 52.60 -5.24
C SER A 22 -32.01 53.06 -6.69
N ASP A 23 -32.45 54.30 -6.84
CA ASP A 23 -33.09 54.91 -8.01
C ASP A 23 -32.31 54.98 -9.33
N ASP A 24 -33.11 55.12 -10.39
CA ASP A 24 -32.76 55.56 -11.74
C ASP A 24 -31.79 56.74 -11.77
N LYS A 25 -30.59 56.46 -12.29
CA LYS A 25 -29.80 57.43 -13.06
C LYS A 25 -29.32 56.75 -14.32
N SER A 26 -29.86 57.17 -15.46
CA SER A 26 -29.11 57.06 -16.70
C SER A 26 -28.15 58.24 -16.78
N PRO A 27 -26.84 57.98 -16.80
CA PRO A 27 -25.97 58.75 -17.67
C PRO A 27 -25.01 57.83 -18.45
N ASN A 28 -24.97 58.07 -19.76
CA ASN A 28 -23.82 58.01 -20.66
C ASN A 28 -22.61 57.12 -20.28
N SER A 29 -22.30 56.22 -21.22
CA SER A 29 -20.95 55.80 -21.63
C SER A 29 -20.00 55.47 -20.47
N GLY A 30 -20.12 54.24 -19.98
CA GLY A 30 -19.18 53.68 -19.01
C GLY A 30 -19.66 52.37 -18.43
N GLU A 31 -20.18 51.45 -19.26
CA GLU A 31 -20.35 50.07 -18.79
C GLU A 31 -18.97 49.50 -18.52
N SER A 32 -18.69 49.20 -17.26
CA SER A 32 -17.52 48.45 -16.84
C SER A 32 -17.58 47.10 -17.54
N SER A 33 -16.84 46.97 -18.64
CA SER A 33 -16.80 45.78 -19.47
C SER A 33 -16.41 44.60 -18.58
N PHE A 34 -17.40 43.76 -18.29
CA PHE A 34 -17.14 42.46 -17.69
C PHE A 34 -16.42 41.63 -18.76
N VAL A 35 -15.18 41.24 -18.45
CA VAL A 35 -14.33 40.47 -19.35
C VAL A 35 -14.04 39.13 -18.68
N PRO A 36 -14.56 38.00 -19.21
CA PRO A 36 -14.32 36.69 -18.63
C PRO A 36 -12.85 36.29 -18.77
N CYS A 37 -12.40 35.29 -18.01
CA CYS A 37 -11.01 34.81 -18.06
C CYS A 37 -10.67 34.13 -19.42
N GLU A 38 -11.67 33.50 -20.04
CA GLU A 38 -11.58 32.86 -21.35
C GLU A 38 -12.85 33.14 -22.16
N ASP A 39 -12.82 32.85 -23.47
CA ASP A 39 -13.95 33.08 -24.35
C ASP A 39 -15.19 32.32 -23.86
N ALA A 40 -16.28 33.04 -23.65
CA ALA A 40 -17.50 32.46 -23.10
C ALA A 40 -18.74 33.02 -23.80
N TRP A 41 -19.74 32.17 -24.00
CA TRP A 41 -21.08 32.63 -24.37
C TRP A 41 -21.72 33.30 -23.16
N TYR A 42 -22.18 34.54 -23.35
CA TYR A 42 -22.79 35.32 -22.28
C TYR A 42 -24.31 35.38 -22.43
N LEU A 43 -24.99 34.80 -21.44
CA LEU A 43 -26.44 34.82 -21.35
C LEU A 43 -26.87 35.99 -20.46
N LYS A 44 -27.07 37.16 -21.08
CA LYS A 44 -27.31 38.44 -20.39
C LYS A 44 -28.48 38.38 -19.41
N ASP A 45 -29.61 37.79 -19.83
CA ASP A 45 -30.84 37.76 -19.04
C ASP A 45 -30.73 36.92 -17.75
N TYR A 46 -29.72 36.05 -17.67
CA TYR A 46 -29.48 35.17 -16.54
C TYR A 46 -28.17 35.46 -15.80
N SER A 47 -27.36 36.40 -16.31
CA SER A 47 -26.02 36.69 -15.78
C SER A 47 -25.14 35.44 -15.68
N LEU A 48 -25.18 34.60 -16.72
CA LEU A 48 -24.43 33.34 -16.79
C LEU A 48 -23.40 33.37 -17.91
N LEU A 49 -22.27 32.70 -17.67
CA LEU A 49 -21.23 32.44 -18.65
C LEU A 49 -21.20 30.95 -18.93
N MET A 50 -21.20 30.60 -20.21
CA MET A 50 -21.15 29.21 -20.66
C MET A 50 -19.85 29.03 -21.46
N TYR A 51 -19.12 27.97 -21.14
CA TYR A 51 -17.78 27.75 -21.65
C TYR A 51 -17.75 26.52 -22.58
N GLN A 52 -16.72 26.44 -23.43
CA GLN A 52 -16.57 25.33 -24.38
C GLN A 52 -16.35 23.97 -23.70
N ASP A 53 -15.81 23.97 -22.48
CA ASP A 53 -15.61 22.79 -21.64
C ASP A 53 -16.91 22.31 -20.95
N LEU A 54 -18.05 22.92 -21.30
CA LEU A 54 -19.39 22.64 -20.80
C LEU A 54 -19.65 23.11 -19.37
N LYS A 55 -18.78 23.94 -18.80
CA LYS A 55 -19.03 24.61 -17.53
C LYS A 55 -20.03 25.75 -17.69
N VAL A 56 -20.82 26.00 -16.64
CA VAL A 56 -21.64 27.22 -16.52
C VAL A 56 -21.30 27.91 -15.21
N THR A 57 -20.90 29.19 -15.27
CA THR A 57 -20.60 30.01 -14.09
C THR A 57 -21.54 31.21 -13.98
N ASP A 58 -21.64 31.75 -12.77
CA ASP A 58 -22.08 33.13 -12.59
C ASP A 58 -21.02 34.13 -13.09
N LEU A 59 -21.34 35.43 -13.09
CA LEU A 59 -20.40 36.51 -13.42
C LEU A 59 -19.24 36.65 -12.42
N SER A 60 -19.30 35.99 -11.26
CA SER A 60 -18.19 35.96 -10.30
C SER A 60 -17.24 34.76 -10.53
N GLY A 61 -17.53 33.91 -11.51
CA GLY A 61 -16.73 32.74 -11.87
C GLY A 61 -17.03 31.48 -11.05
N ASN A 62 -18.03 31.51 -10.17
CA ASN A 62 -18.44 30.32 -9.42
C ASN A 62 -19.20 29.38 -10.35
N GLU A 63 -18.86 28.09 -10.32
CA GLU A 63 -19.61 27.08 -11.08
C GLU A 63 -21.01 26.91 -10.48
N VAL A 64 -22.03 27.11 -11.30
CA VAL A 64 -23.44 27.01 -10.91
C VAL A 64 -24.17 25.92 -11.68
N GLY A 65 -23.53 25.34 -12.70
CA GLY A 65 -24.18 24.36 -13.55
C GLY A 65 -23.32 23.82 -14.68
N LYS A 66 -23.96 23.04 -15.54
CA LYS A 66 -23.37 22.40 -16.72
C LYS A 66 -24.20 22.67 -17.96
N LEU A 67 -23.50 22.83 -19.07
CA LEU A 67 -24.05 22.98 -20.40
C LEU A 67 -24.19 21.58 -21.02
N VAL A 68 -25.40 21.19 -21.41
CA VAL A 68 -25.69 19.90 -22.04
C VAL A 68 -26.04 20.14 -23.51
N PRO A 69 -25.11 19.91 -24.46
CA PRO A 69 -25.37 20.12 -25.87
C PRO A 69 -26.36 19.10 -26.41
N VAL A 70 -27.26 19.55 -27.28
CA VAL A 70 -28.21 18.70 -28.01
C VAL A 70 -27.50 18.17 -29.26
N GLN A 71 -27.32 16.85 -29.33
CA GLN A 71 -26.52 16.20 -30.38
C GLN A 71 -26.93 16.65 -31.79
N GLY A 72 -25.93 17.04 -32.59
CA GLY A 72 -26.12 17.45 -33.99
C GLY A 72 -26.67 18.87 -34.18
N THR A 73 -26.75 19.68 -33.13
CA THR A 73 -27.23 21.07 -33.19
C THR A 73 -26.32 22.01 -32.40
N LEU A 74 -26.41 23.32 -32.64
CA LEU A 74 -25.78 24.36 -31.80
C LEU A 74 -26.66 24.78 -30.62
N VAL A 75 -27.61 23.93 -30.24
CA VAL A 75 -28.52 24.15 -29.13
C VAL A 75 -28.04 23.39 -27.90
N ALA A 76 -28.15 23.99 -26.72
CA ALA A 76 -27.79 23.39 -25.45
C ALA A 76 -28.85 23.62 -24.37
N ILE A 77 -28.81 22.79 -23.34
CA ILE A 77 -29.64 22.86 -22.14
C ILE A 77 -28.72 23.25 -20.98
N VAL A 78 -29.08 24.26 -20.20
CA VAL A 78 -28.35 24.61 -18.97
C VAL A 78 -28.97 23.88 -17.79
N LYS A 79 -28.16 23.11 -17.07
CA LYS A 79 -28.58 22.41 -15.85
C LYS A 79 -27.81 22.91 -14.64
N ASP A 80 -28.42 22.89 -13.47
CA ASP A 80 -27.75 23.18 -12.20
C ASP A 80 -26.79 22.03 -11.81
N LEU A 81 -26.01 22.25 -10.75
CA LEU A 81 -25.09 21.23 -10.20
C LEU A 81 -25.80 19.95 -9.72
N SER A 82 -27.10 20.02 -9.43
CA SER A 82 -27.92 18.87 -9.02
C SER A 82 -28.56 18.15 -10.22
N GLY A 83 -28.34 18.63 -11.44
CA GLY A 83 -28.85 18.06 -12.69
C GLY A 83 -30.26 18.52 -13.07
N ASN A 84 -30.85 19.51 -12.39
CA ASN A 84 -32.14 20.09 -12.76
C ASN A 84 -31.95 21.08 -13.91
N THR A 85 -32.91 21.11 -14.84
CA THR A 85 -32.87 22.07 -15.95
C THR A 85 -33.16 23.49 -15.44
N ILE A 86 -32.18 24.39 -15.60
CA ILE A 86 -32.32 25.83 -15.35
C ILE A 86 -32.84 26.50 -16.62
N ILE A 87 -32.28 26.16 -17.78
CA ILE A 87 -32.65 26.75 -19.06
C ILE A 87 -32.87 25.63 -20.07
N PRO A 88 -34.11 25.43 -20.55
CA PRO A 88 -34.46 24.27 -21.36
C PRO A 88 -33.88 24.33 -22.77
N GLN A 89 -33.53 25.51 -23.27
CA GLN A 89 -32.97 25.69 -24.61
C GLN A 89 -32.18 26.99 -24.71
N VAL A 90 -30.94 26.90 -25.19
CA VAL A 90 -30.06 28.02 -25.52
C VAL A 90 -29.46 27.76 -26.90
N ASP A 91 -29.54 28.72 -27.81
CA ASP A 91 -28.90 28.65 -29.13
C ASP A 91 -27.53 29.33 -29.09
N LEU A 92 -26.47 28.52 -29.11
CA LEU A 92 -25.09 28.98 -29.03
C LEU A 92 -24.62 29.69 -30.32
N ALA A 93 -25.35 29.54 -31.44
CA ALA A 93 -25.03 30.24 -32.68
C ALA A 93 -25.39 31.73 -32.61
N THR A 94 -26.44 32.07 -31.84
CA THR A 94 -26.96 33.43 -31.70
C THR A 94 -26.62 34.07 -30.36
N THR A 95 -26.12 33.28 -29.41
CA THR A 95 -25.67 33.79 -28.11
C THR A 95 -24.37 34.60 -28.27
N PRO A 96 -24.29 35.85 -27.77
CA PRO A 96 -23.07 36.65 -27.84
C PRO A 96 -21.89 35.97 -27.17
N VAL A 97 -20.73 36.00 -27.82
CA VAL A 97 -19.47 35.54 -27.24
C VAL A 97 -18.72 36.74 -26.69
N LEU A 98 -18.36 36.70 -25.42
CA LEU A 98 -17.41 37.62 -24.83
C LEU A 98 -16.01 37.06 -25.04
N THR A 99 -15.12 37.88 -25.61
CA THR A 99 -13.71 37.54 -25.71
C THR A 99 -13.07 37.61 -24.32
N GLY A 100 -12.41 36.55 -23.91
CA GLY A 100 -11.74 36.46 -22.62
C GLY A 100 -10.47 37.29 -22.56
N ASP A 101 -10.13 37.77 -21.37
CA ASP A 101 -8.85 38.40 -21.05
C ASP A 101 -8.12 37.54 -20.01
N PRO A 102 -7.09 36.78 -20.45
CA PRO A 102 -6.31 35.91 -19.57
C PRO A 102 -5.64 36.65 -18.39
N THR A 103 -5.49 37.98 -18.46
CA THR A 103 -4.93 38.78 -17.36
C THR A 103 -5.92 39.00 -16.21
N LYS A 104 -7.23 38.86 -16.48
CA LYS A 104 -8.30 38.93 -15.47
C LYS A 104 -8.51 37.64 -14.69
N CYS A 105 -7.79 36.57 -15.03
CA CYS A 105 -7.75 35.32 -14.27
C CYS A 105 -7.06 35.46 -12.89
N ASN A 106 -6.68 36.67 -12.47
CA ASN A 106 -6.00 36.96 -11.20
C ASN A 106 -6.93 37.46 -10.06
N ALA A 107 -8.25 37.44 -10.23
CA ALA A 107 -9.22 37.71 -9.14
C ALA A 107 -9.84 36.44 -8.52
N ASN A 108 -9.47 35.27 -9.00
CA ASN A 108 -9.62 33.99 -8.31
C ASN A 108 -8.37 33.17 -8.67
N PRO A 109 -7.57 32.70 -7.70
CA PRO A 109 -6.22 32.24 -7.99
C PRO A 109 -6.26 31.08 -8.99
N LYS A 110 -5.51 31.22 -10.11
CA LYS A 110 -4.92 30.09 -10.86
C LYS A 110 -4.65 28.98 -9.84
N PRO A 111 -5.21 27.76 -9.94
CA PRO A 111 -5.13 26.77 -8.88
C PRO A 111 -3.66 26.56 -8.54
N GLN A 112 -3.22 27.28 -7.51
CA GLN A 112 -1.89 27.19 -6.99
C GLN A 112 -1.87 25.81 -6.34
N PRO A 113 -0.77 25.06 -6.47
CA PRO A 113 -0.62 23.85 -5.69
C PRO A 113 -0.95 24.22 -4.24
N SER A 114 -1.78 23.40 -3.60
CA SER A 114 -1.92 23.46 -2.14
C SER A 114 -0.50 23.56 -1.56
N THR A 115 -0.28 24.38 -0.53
CA THR A 115 1.04 24.50 0.12
C THR A 115 1.59 23.16 0.63
N ALA A 116 0.76 22.10 0.61
CA ALA A 116 1.12 20.73 0.95
C ALA A 116 1.74 19.90 -0.20
N ILE A 117 1.64 20.32 -1.47
CA ILE A 117 2.17 19.54 -2.61
C ILE A 117 3.64 19.89 -2.82
N SER A 118 4.54 18.95 -2.52
CA SER A 118 5.98 19.10 -2.71
C SER A 118 6.56 17.94 -3.50
N SER A 119 7.62 18.21 -4.25
CA SER A 119 8.34 17.23 -5.07
C SER A 119 9.84 17.44 -4.89
N CYS A 120 10.64 16.37 -4.92
CA CYS A 120 12.09 16.44 -4.84
C CYS A 120 12.76 16.90 -6.14
N ILE A 121 12.04 16.82 -7.26
CA ILE A 121 12.47 17.25 -8.59
C ILE A 121 11.37 18.09 -9.25
N ASP A 122 11.74 18.90 -10.23
CA ASP A 122 10.80 19.73 -10.96
C ASP A 122 9.67 18.89 -11.59
N ALA A 123 8.44 19.35 -11.41
CA ALA A 123 7.25 18.70 -11.96
C ALA A 123 6.23 19.73 -12.43
N TRP A 124 5.59 19.47 -13.57
CA TRP A 124 4.42 20.24 -14.00
C TRP A 124 3.20 19.78 -13.22
N TYR A 125 2.46 20.74 -12.65
CA TYR A 125 1.23 20.48 -11.92
C TYR A 125 0.02 20.56 -12.84
N LEU A 126 -0.76 19.50 -12.88
CA LEU A 126 -2.03 19.45 -13.63
C LEU A 126 -3.17 19.16 -12.66
N ALA A 127 -4.01 20.17 -12.42
CA ALA A 127 -5.27 20.01 -11.72
C ALA A 127 -6.36 19.53 -12.70
N ALA A 128 -6.98 18.38 -12.41
CA ALA A 128 -8.10 17.83 -13.17
C ALA A 128 -9.13 17.22 -12.20
N THR A 129 -9.78 16.10 -12.57
CA THR A 129 -10.62 15.32 -11.63
C THR A 129 -9.83 14.77 -10.43
N LYS A 130 -8.51 14.65 -10.60
CA LYS A 130 -7.49 14.43 -9.58
C LYS A 130 -6.28 15.30 -9.93
N ASN A 131 -5.42 15.54 -8.96
CA ASN A 131 -4.16 16.25 -9.18
C ASN A 131 -3.10 15.29 -9.73
N TYR A 132 -2.34 15.75 -10.73
CA TYR A 132 -1.25 14.99 -11.33
C TYR A 132 0.04 15.81 -11.29
N LEU A 133 1.15 15.11 -11.05
CA LEU A 133 2.51 15.63 -11.22
C LEU A 133 3.15 14.95 -12.42
N LEU A 134 3.55 15.78 -13.39
CA LEU A 134 4.15 15.34 -14.65
C LEU A 134 5.64 15.64 -14.61
N TYR A 135 6.48 14.66 -14.91
CA TYR A 135 7.93 14.78 -14.81
C TYR A 135 8.59 14.76 -16.19
N ALA A 136 9.76 15.38 -16.28
CA ALA A 136 10.55 15.43 -17.52
C ALA A 136 11.00 14.04 -18.02
N ASP A 137 11.08 13.05 -17.12
CA ASP A 137 11.38 11.66 -17.46
C ASP A 137 10.15 10.86 -17.90
N LEU A 138 9.06 11.55 -18.24
CA LEU A 138 7.79 11.02 -18.73
C LEU A 138 6.96 10.27 -17.68
N THR A 139 7.38 10.26 -16.42
CA THR A 139 6.57 9.71 -15.33
C THR A 139 5.36 10.61 -15.04
N VAL A 140 4.22 10.02 -14.69
CA VAL A 140 3.08 10.75 -14.10
C VAL A 140 2.74 10.14 -12.76
N THR A 141 2.69 10.96 -11.71
CA THR A 141 2.29 10.54 -10.37
C THR A 141 1.06 11.29 -9.89
N ASP A 142 0.44 10.77 -8.84
CA ASP A 142 -0.43 11.58 -7.99
C ASP A 142 0.39 12.54 -7.10
N GLU A 143 -0.31 13.33 -6.26
CA GLU A 143 0.30 14.27 -5.31
C GLU A 143 1.11 13.59 -4.18
N ALA A 144 0.96 12.27 -4.02
CA ALA A 144 1.73 11.48 -3.06
C ALA A 144 2.98 10.82 -3.68
N GLY A 145 3.25 11.09 -4.97
CA GLY A 145 4.38 10.52 -5.70
C GLY A 145 4.15 9.08 -6.17
N THR A 146 2.94 8.52 -6.03
CA THR A 146 2.61 7.19 -6.55
C THR A 146 2.47 7.28 -8.06
N GLN A 147 3.19 6.43 -8.81
CA GLN A 147 3.08 6.43 -10.27
C GLN A 147 1.70 5.94 -10.71
N VAL A 148 0.99 6.78 -11.45
CA VAL A 148 -0.36 6.49 -11.98
C VAL A 148 -0.37 6.36 -13.50
N GLY A 149 0.71 6.75 -14.17
CA GLY A 149 0.78 6.72 -15.61
C GLY A 149 2.09 7.22 -16.20
N THR A 150 2.04 7.53 -17.50
CA THR A 150 3.16 8.07 -18.27
C THR A 150 2.70 9.13 -19.26
N ILE A 151 3.59 10.06 -19.59
CA ILE A 151 3.42 11.06 -20.65
C ILE A 151 3.75 10.41 -21.99
N VAL A 152 2.85 10.53 -22.96
CA VAL A 152 3.07 10.11 -24.34
C VAL A 152 2.91 11.30 -25.29
N ALA A 153 3.80 11.42 -26.27
CA ALA A 153 3.74 12.50 -27.25
C ALA A 153 2.55 12.29 -28.22
N SER A 154 1.85 13.38 -28.56
CA SER A 154 0.89 13.36 -29.65
C SER A 154 1.63 13.49 -30.98
N SER A 155 1.40 12.56 -31.91
CA SER A 155 2.06 12.54 -33.21
C SER A 155 1.86 13.87 -33.97
N GLY A 156 2.96 14.56 -34.27
CA GLY A 156 2.95 15.81 -35.04
C GLY A 156 2.51 17.07 -34.28
N SER A 157 2.47 17.03 -32.94
CA SER A 157 2.08 18.16 -32.10
C SER A 157 3.06 18.37 -30.94
N SER A 158 3.15 19.60 -30.42
CA SER A 158 3.85 19.92 -29.17
C SER A 158 3.04 19.53 -27.92
N LEU A 159 1.81 19.05 -28.11
CA LEU A 159 0.93 18.59 -27.04
C LEU A 159 1.27 17.14 -26.64
N VAL A 160 1.00 16.81 -25.38
CA VAL A 160 1.20 15.48 -24.81
C VAL A 160 -0.10 14.91 -24.27
N ASN A 161 -0.16 13.59 -24.12
CA ASN A 161 -1.25 12.89 -23.44
C ASN A 161 -0.70 12.18 -22.21
N ILE A 162 -1.56 11.96 -21.22
CA ILE A 162 -1.32 11.08 -20.09
C ILE A 162 -2.06 9.77 -20.38
N VAL A 163 -1.34 8.65 -20.27
CA VAL A 163 -1.92 7.31 -20.27
C VAL A 163 -1.69 6.64 -18.92
N ASP A 164 -2.58 5.74 -18.52
CA ASP A 164 -2.41 4.93 -17.32
C ASP A 164 -1.30 3.88 -17.51
N LEU A 165 -0.98 3.13 -16.46
CA LEU A 165 0.05 2.09 -16.48
C LEU A 165 -0.22 0.94 -17.48
N SER A 166 -1.46 0.82 -17.97
CA SER A 166 -1.85 -0.14 -19.01
C SER A 166 -1.83 0.46 -20.43
N GLY A 167 -1.50 1.75 -20.57
CA GLY A 167 -1.47 2.48 -21.83
C GLY A 167 -2.81 3.09 -22.25
N LYS A 168 -3.83 3.07 -21.39
CA LYS A 168 -5.15 3.67 -21.70
C LYS A 168 -5.12 5.19 -21.47
N PRO A 169 -5.67 6.01 -22.38
CA PRO A 169 -5.71 7.46 -22.20
C PRO A 169 -6.45 7.89 -20.92
N ILE A 170 -5.82 8.77 -20.15
CA ILE A 170 -6.40 9.46 -18.99
C ILE A 170 -6.79 10.89 -19.39
N ILE A 171 -5.83 11.68 -19.90
CA ILE A 171 -6.02 13.08 -20.32
C ILE A 171 -5.27 13.29 -21.62
N ASN A 172 -5.87 13.97 -22.60
CA ASN A 172 -5.26 14.23 -23.90
C ASN A 172 -5.03 15.72 -24.12
N ASN A 173 -4.14 16.05 -25.06
CA ASN A 173 -3.91 17.41 -25.58
C ASN A 173 -3.41 18.42 -24.53
N ILE A 174 -2.49 17.99 -23.67
CA ILE A 174 -1.89 18.83 -22.62
C ILE A 174 -0.74 19.66 -23.21
N ASP A 175 -0.75 20.95 -22.94
CA ASP A 175 0.34 21.88 -23.23
C ASP A 175 1.19 22.10 -21.97
N LEU A 176 2.34 21.43 -21.86
CA LEU A 176 3.21 21.52 -20.68
C LEU A 176 3.71 22.94 -20.41
N SER A 177 3.83 23.78 -21.45
CA SER A 177 4.32 25.16 -21.29
C SER A 177 3.35 26.06 -20.53
N LYS A 178 2.07 25.67 -20.47
CA LYS A 178 1.01 26.40 -19.77
C LYS A 178 0.79 25.93 -18.35
N LEU A 179 1.40 24.82 -17.94
CA LEU A 179 1.24 24.27 -16.60
C LEU A 179 2.15 24.99 -15.59
N PRO A 180 1.68 25.22 -14.35
CA PRO A 180 2.55 25.62 -13.25
C PRO A 180 3.68 24.62 -13.06
N LEU A 181 4.90 25.12 -12.86
CA LEU A 181 6.04 24.30 -12.46
C LEU A 181 6.17 24.31 -10.94
N ILE A 182 6.14 23.13 -10.32
CA ILE A 182 6.57 22.92 -8.94
C ILE A 182 8.07 22.69 -8.98
N THR A 183 8.84 23.60 -8.41
CA THR A 183 10.29 23.45 -8.28
C THR A 183 10.61 22.37 -7.26
N GLY A 184 11.50 21.46 -7.63
CA GLY A 184 11.98 20.40 -6.76
C GLY A 184 12.73 20.97 -5.56
N ASP A 185 12.35 20.58 -4.34
CA ASP A 185 13.06 21.01 -3.12
C ASP A 185 14.29 20.12 -2.78
N GLY A 186 14.52 19.07 -3.58
CA GLY A 186 15.59 18.10 -3.38
C GLY A 186 15.39 17.17 -2.18
N VAL A 187 14.29 17.32 -1.42
CA VAL A 187 14.03 16.52 -0.22
C VAL A 187 13.57 15.14 -0.64
N ARG A 188 14.29 14.11 -0.20
CA ARG A 188 13.92 12.71 -0.44
C ARG A 188 13.50 12.08 0.87
N TYR A 189 12.37 11.39 0.83
CA TYR A 189 11.71 10.83 2.00
C TYR A 189 12.22 9.42 2.26
N LYS A 190 12.80 9.18 3.43
CA LYS A 190 13.16 7.84 3.89
C LYS A 190 11.95 7.15 4.50
N ILE A 191 11.21 6.45 3.66
CA ILE A 191 9.98 5.77 4.04
C ILE A 191 10.20 4.27 4.00
N LEU A 192 9.99 3.62 5.15
CA LEU A 192 10.12 2.16 5.30
C LEU A 192 8.80 1.42 5.05
N GLU A 193 7.68 2.10 5.32
CA GLU A 193 6.30 1.62 5.17
C GLU A 193 5.39 2.80 4.81
N PRO A 194 4.22 2.60 4.17
CA PRO A 194 3.35 3.70 3.79
C PRO A 194 2.99 4.63 4.96
N ALA A 195 3.22 5.92 4.79
CA ALA A 195 3.06 6.93 5.85
C ALA A 195 2.31 8.15 5.32
N PHE A 196 1.43 8.72 6.16
CA PHE A 196 0.77 9.98 5.84
C PHE A 196 1.80 11.11 5.83
N HIS A 197 1.67 12.04 4.89
CA HIS A 197 2.57 13.16 4.75
C HIS A 197 1.85 14.47 5.01
N LEU A 198 2.39 15.25 5.94
CA LEU A 198 1.95 16.60 6.21
C LEU A 198 3.14 17.54 6.08
N LYS A 199 3.02 18.52 5.18
CA LYS A 199 3.96 19.63 5.08
C LYS A 199 3.20 20.93 5.25
N ASP A 200 3.61 21.70 6.26
CA ASP A 200 3.02 22.99 6.58
C ASP A 200 4.11 23.99 7.02
N ALA A 201 3.71 25.16 7.51
CA ALA A 201 4.63 26.20 7.96
C ALA A 201 5.46 25.80 9.19
N THR A 202 5.05 24.77 9.94
CA THR A 202 5.71 24.31 11.16
C THR A 202 6.73 23.21 10.90
N GLY A 203 6.59 22.47 9.79
CA GLY A 203 7.53 21.42 9.43
C GLY A 203 7.07 20.49 8.32
N ASP A 204 7.90 19.49 8.08
CA ASP A 204 7.65 18.40 7.13
C ASP A 204 7.62 17.08 7.93
N TYR A 205 6.43 16.49 8.02
CA TYR A 205 6.08 15.40 8.93
C TYR A 205 5.68 14.16 8.15
N VAL A 206 6.38 13.07 8.43
CA VAL A 206 6.03 11.73 7.97
C VAL A 206 5.39 10.99 9.14
N ILE A 207 4.11 10.66 8.99
CA ILE A 207 3.24 10.15 10.05
C ILE A 207 2.89 8.70 9.77
N TYR A 208 3.45 7.79 10.56
CA TYR A 208 3.25 6.36 10.43
C TYR A 208 1.94 5.92 11.11
N GLN A 209 1.33 4.84 10.62
CA GLN A 209 0.09 4.30 11.20
C GLN A 209 0.26 3.83 12.65
N ASN A 210 1.49 3.47 13.03
CA ASN A 210 1.87 3.13 14.41
C ASN A 210 2.01 4.36 15.33
N THR A 211 1.56 5.54 14.90
CA THR A 211 1.64 6.86 15.55
C THR A 211 3.00 7.53 15.54
N VAL A 212 4.09 6.88 15.13
CA VAL A 212 5.40 7.54 15.09
C VAL A 212 5.38 8.64 14.04
N VAL A 213 5.99 9.78 14.35
CA VAL A 213 6.21 10.88 13.40
C VAL A 213 7.70 11.12 13.24
N THR A 214 8.18 11.13 12.00
CA THR A 214 9.57 11.42 11.64
C THR A 214 9.69 12.65 10.75
N LYS A 215 10.90 13.19 10.67
CA LYS A 215 11.32 14.08 9.56
C LYS A 215 11.48 13.29 8.26
N PRO A 216 11.62 13.96 7.10
CA PRO A 216 11.89 13.30 5.82
C PRO A 216 13.13 12.40 5.82
N ASP A 217 14.14 12.72 6.63
CA ASP A 217 15.37 11.94 6.76
C ASP A 217 15.24 10.67 7.63
N GLY A 218 14.02 10.36 8.12
CA GLY A 218 13.69 9.23 8.97
C GLY A 218 13.91 9.45 10.46
N THR A 219 14.37 10.63 10.89
CA THR A 219 14.61 10.93 12.31
C THR A 219 13.29 11.07 13.08
N PRO A 220 13.02 10.29 14.14
CA PRO A 220 11.83 10.45 14.97
C PRO A 220 11.79 11.82 15.65
N ILE A 221 10.61 12.46 15.64
CA ILE A 221 10.38 13.78 16.25
C ILE A 221 9.17 13.82 17.16
N GLY A 222 8.30 12.82 17.11
CA GLY A 222 7.06 12.88 17.85
C GLY A 222 6.09 11.75 17.58
N TYR A 223 4.85 11.98 17.99
CA TYR A 223 3.74 11.05 17.84
C TYR A 223 2.49 11.75 17.30
N ALA A 224 1.73 11.07 16.45
CA ALA A 224 0.44 11.50 15.97
C ALA A 224 -0.67 10.95 16.87
N ASP A 225 -1.57 11.85 17.28
CA ASP A 225 -2.81 11.53 17.96
C ASP A 225 -3.95 11.60 16.93
N PHE A 226 -4.33 10.43 16.41
CA PHE A 226 -5.38 10.29 15.41
C PHE A 226 -6.78 10.63 15.94
N ALA A 227 -6.99 10.63 17.26
CA ALA A 227 -8.28 11.01 17.84
C ALA A 227 -8.46 12.55 17.81
N THR A 228 -7.37 13.29 18.00
CA THR A 228 -7.38 14.76 18.01
C THR A 228 -6.84 15.39 16.73
N ASN A 229 -6.37 14.58 15.77
CA ASN A 229 -5.67 15.00 14.55
C ASN A 229 -4.49 15.95 14.83
N SER A 230 -3.75 15.68 15.89
CA SER A 230 -2.59 16.49 16.31
C SER A 230 -1.28 15.71 16.21
N ILE A 231 -0.20 16.42 15.88
CA ILE A 231 1.17 15.91 15.95
C ILE A 231 1.79 16.51 17.20
N LYS A 232 2.30 15.66 18.08
CA LYS A 232 2.92 16.05 19.35
C LYS A 232 4.40 15.71 19.33
N TYR A 233 5.22 16.48 20.03
CA TYR A 233 6.63 16.21 20.22
C TYR A 233 6.82 14.92 21.04
N ILE A 234 8.07 14.46 21.16
CA ILE A 234 8.39 13.18 21.81
C ILE A 234 7.97 13.12 23.29
N ASP A 235 7.73 14.27 23.92
CA ASP A 235 7.20 14.39 25.28
C ASP A 235 5.69 14.07 25.38
N GLN A 236 5.01 13.89 24.24
CA GLN A 236 3.57 13.63 24.09
C GLN A 236 2.64 14.71 24.66
N VAL A 237 3.18 15.87 25.05
CA VAL A 237 2.43 17.00 25.63
C VAL A 237 2.48 18.21 24.69
N THR A 238 3.65 18.50 24.13
CA THR A 238 3.85 19.65 23.26
C THR A 238 3.25 19.38 21.89
N VAL A 239 2.20 20.12 21.50
CA VAL A 239 1.61 20.02 20.16
C VAL A 239 2.49 20.78 19.16
N LEU A 240 3.01 20.08 18.16
CA LEU A 240 3.81 20.65 17.08
C LEU A 240 2.93 21.27 15.99
N THR A 241 1.88 20.54 15.58
CA THR A 241 0.89 21.02 14.60
C THR A 241 -0.42 20.24 14.72
N THR A 242 -1.48 20.73 14.07
CA THR A 242 -2.78 20.06 13.94
C THR A 242 -3.24 20.10 12.49
N THR A 243 -4.00 19.09 12.09
CA THR A 243 -4.63 19.03 10.76
C THR A 243 -6.12 18.72 10.90
N SER A 244 -6.90 18.96 9.85
CA SER A 244 -8.33 18.68 9.84
C SER A 244 -8.62 17.19 9.96
N ASN A 245 -7.87 16.36 9.23
CA ASN A 245 -7.94 14.89 9.33
C ASN A 245 -6.63 14.28 8.83
N ILE A 246 -5.92 13.56 9.70
CA ILE A 246 -4.66 12.88 9.34
C ILE A 246 -4.94 11.78 8.29
N LEU A 247 -6.10 11.12 8.35
CA LEU A 247 -6.44 10.00 7.47
C LEU A 247 -6.76 10.42 6.03
N THR A 248 -6.89 11.71 5.77
CA THR A 248 -7.11 12.25 4.41
C THR A 248 -5.84 12.83 3.81
N LEU A 249 -4.71 12.77 4.53
CA LEU A 249 -3.44 13.26 4.02
C LEU A 249 -2.90 12.35 2.91
N PRO A 250 -2.06 12.88 2.00
CA PRO A 250 -1.32 12.09 1.02
C PRO A 250 -0.52 10.97 1.72
N ILE A 251 -0.43 9.80 1.10
CA ILE A 251 0.32 8.65 1.64
C ILE A 251 1.57 8.43 0.80
N LEU A 252 2.74 8.71 1.37
CA LEU A 252 4.02 8.33 0.77
C LEU A 252 4.19 6.82 0.89
N ALA A 253 4.49 6.15 -0.22
CA ALA A 253 4.70 4.70 -0.25
C ALA A 253 6.14 4.36 -0.67
N PRO A 254 6.73 3.25 -0.17
CA PRO A 254 7.99 2.73 -0.68
C PRO A 254 7.95 2.54 -2.20
N GLY A 255 8.98 3.03 -2.89
CA GLY A 255 9.04 3.02 -4.37
C GLY A 255 8.30 4.16 -5.06
N GLY A 256 7.60 5.02 -4.31
CA GLY A 256 7.06 6.28 -4.81
C GLY A 256 8.16 7.23 -5.30
N LYS A 257 7.81 8.15 -6.19
CA LYS A 257 8.70 9.22 -6.63
C LYS A 257 9.12 10.05 -5.41
N CYS A 258 10.40 10.42 -5.35
CA CYS A 258 10.98 11.16 -4.22
C CYS A 258 11.04 10.41 -2.89
N VAL A 259 10.72 9.12 -2.88
CA VAL A 259 10.92 8.23 -1.74
C VAL A 259 12.21 7.45 -1.95
N ASP A 260 13.18 7.67 -1.06
CA ASP A 260 14.35 6.81 -0.97
C ASP A 260 14.02 5.63 -0.08
N TYR A 261 14.06 4.43 -0.66
CA TYR A 261 14.11 3.22 0.13
C TYR A 261 15.49 3.11 0.77
N ALA A 262 15.66 3.77 1.91
CA ALA A 262 16.90 3.74 2.66
C ALA A 262 16.94 2.48 3.54
N GLY A 263 17.56 1.41 3.03
CA GLY A 263 18.21 0.45 3.92
C GLY A 263 19.18 1.21 4.81
N VAL A 264 19.01 1.15 6.13
CA VAL A 264 19.80 1.97 7.05
C VAL A 264 21.27 1.55 6.93
N VAL A 265 22.08 2.40 6.31
CA VAL A 265 23.53 2.33 6.38
C VAL A 265 23.92 2.59 7.82
N ALA A 266 24.58 1.63 8.46
CA ALA A 266 25.12 1.79 9.79
C ALA A 266 26.12 2.96 9.80
N SER A 267 25.87 3.96 10.64
CA SER A 267 26.85 4.98 11.00
C SER A 267 28.03 4.31 11.70
N SER A 268 29.20 4.28 11.05
CA SER A 268 30.49 4.08 11.71
C SER A 268 31.30 5.38 11.62
N SER A 269 31.68 5.88 12.79
CA SER A 269 32.50 7.07 12.99
C SER A 269 33.88 6.99 12.32
N SER A 270 34.21 8.04 11.56
CA SER A 270 35.53 8.66 11.32
C SER A 270 36.78 7.78 11.20
N THR A 271 37.31 7.64 9.98
CA THR A 271 38.65 8.12 9.56
C THR A 271 38.73 8.21 8.02
N ASN A 272 39.12 9.37 7.47
CA ASN A 272 39.36 9.62 6.04
C ASN A 272 40.83 9.28 5.65
N PRO A 273 41.30 9.49 4.40
CA PRO A 273 41.06 8.67 3.20
C PRO A 273 42.40 8.25 2.52
N VAL A 274 42.40 7.24 1.65
CA VAL A 274 43.46 7.09 0.64
C VAL A 274 42.84 6.80 -0.74
N TYR A 275 43.23 7.65 -1.69
CA TYR A 275 42.86 7.67 -3.11
C TYR A 275 43.58 6.59 -3.93
N SER A 276 42.88 5.96 -4.87
CA SER A 276 43.34 5.40 -6.18
C SER A 276 42.59 4.12 -6.54
N SER A 277 42.34 3.73 -7.79
CA SER A 277 42.05 4.37 -9.07
C SER A 277 41.51 3.24 -9.97
N SER A 278 40.53 3.57 -10.82
CA SER A 278 40.02 2.88 -12.03
C SER A 278 40.71 1.60 -12.55
N SER A 279 39.92 0.56 -12.90
CA SER A 279 40.02 -0.09 -14.23
C SER A 279 38.86 -1.04 -14.59
N VAL A 280 38.18 -0.65 -15.67
CA VAL A 280 37.42 -1.36 -16.73
C VAL A 280 37.31 -2.89 -16.68
N TYR A 281 36.06 -3.38 -16.75
CA TYR A 281 35.66 -4.77 -16.99
C TYR A 281 35.25 -4.97 -18.47
N ASN A 282 35.71 -6.05 -19.10
CA ASN A 282 35.36 -6.45 -20.47
C ASN A 282 34.94 -7.94 -20.48
N PRO A 283 33.78 -8.33 -21.05
CA PRO A 283 33.27 -9.71 -20.98
C PRO A 283 33.68 -10.58 -22.18
N PRO A 284 33.77 -11.93 -22.05
CA PRO A 284 33.81 -12.83 -23.19
C PRO A 284 32.47 -13.53 -23.49
N ASN A 285 32.16 -13.56 -24.78
CA ASN A 285 31.08 -14.24 -25.48
C ASN A 285 31.41 -15.73 -25.74
N PRO A 286 30.48 -16.70 -25.60
CA PRO A 286 30.74 -18.09 -25.97
C PRO A 286 30.20 -18.42 -27.36
N ASN A 287 31.08 -18.91 -28.25
CA ASN A 287 30.70 -19.45 -29.55
C ASN A 287 30.71 -20.98 -29.51
N SER A 288 29.58 -21.57 -29.91
CA SER A 288 29.32 -22.99 -30.10
C SER A 288 29.93 -23.49 -31.40
N SER A 289 30.41 -24.74 -31.46
CA SER A 289 30.34 -25.58 -32.67
C SER A 289 30.69 -27.04 -32.38
N SER A 290 29.78 -27.89 -32.83
CA SER A 290 29.70 -29.35 -32.83
C SER A 290 30.76 -30.08 -33.66
N ALA A 291 31.16 -31.28 -33.20
CA ALA A 291 31.44 -32.42 -34.09
C ALA A 291 31.41 -33.76 -33.32
N THR A 292 30.66 -34.73 -33.84
CA THR A 292 30.71 -36.19 -33.57
C THR A 292 30.79 -36.91 -34.93
N PRO A 293 30.91 -38.25 -35.04
CA PRO A 293 31.48 -39.29 -34.16
C PRO A 293 32.45 -40.25 -34.91
N LYS A 294 33.14 -41.16 -34.20
CA LYS A 294 33.49 -42.50 -34.75
C LYS A 294 33.81 -43.54 -33.67
N SER A 295 33.46 -44.79 -34.00
CA SER A 295 33.31 -45.98 -33.15
C SER A 295 34.50 -46.96 -33.27
N SER A 296 34.73 -47.76 -32.21
CA SER A 296 35.18 -49.19 -32.19
C SER A 296 35.67 -49.55 -30.77
N SER A 297 34.93 -50.31 -29.96
CA SER A 297 34.78 -51.77 -29.87
C SER A 297 35.90 -52.52 -29.11
N SER A 298 35.64 -52.88 -27.85
CA SER A 298 36.10 -54.13 -27.22
C SER A 298 35.23 -54.48 -25.98
N LYS A 299 34.53 -55.62 -26.04
CA LYS A 299 33.75 -56.28 -24.96
C LYS A 299 34.69 -57.04 -23.97
N PRO A 300 34.19 -57.83 -22.99
CA PRO A 300 33.43 -57.47 -21.78
C PRO A 300 34.05 -58.10 -20.50
N LYS A 301 33.62 -57.68 -19.30
CA LYS A 301 33.58 -58.61 -18.15
C LYS A 301 32.55 -58.15 -17.09
N SER A 302 31.64 -59.07 -16.81
CA SER A 302 30.54 -58.94 -15.84
C SER A 302 31.03 -59.05 -14.40
N SER A 303 30.42 -58.29 -13.50
CA SER A 303 30.05 -58.74 -12.15
C SER A 303 29.07 -57.77 -11.49
N SER A 304 27.80 -58.19 -11.43
CA SER A 304 26.85 -58.04 -10.30
C SER A 304 26.85 -56.76 -9.45
N SER A 305 25.74 -56.01 -9.48
CA SER A 305 25.12 -55.38 -8.29
C SER A 305 23.70 -54.83 -8.59
N ALA A 306 22.73 -55.40 -7.87
CA ALA A 306 21.39 -54.96 -7.42
C ALA A 306 20.56 -53.86 -8.15
N PRO A 307 19.21 -54.02 -8.21
CA PRO A 307 18.29 -53.00 -8.71
C PRO A 307 18.15 -51.81 -7.72
N PRO A 308 17.74 -50.61 -8.20
CA PRO A 308 17.61 -49.43 -7.35
C PRO A 308 16.47 -49.62 -6.35
N PRO A 309 16.63 -49.24 -5.06
CA PRO A 309 15.51 -49.30 -4.14
C PRO A 309 14.55 -48.16 -4.44
N SER A 310 13.34 -48.56 -4.79
CA SER A 310 12.12 -47.77 -4.71
C SER A 310 11.95 -47.17 -3.31
N SER A 311 11.39 -45.96 -3.30
CA SER A 311 10.63 -45.34 -2.21
C SER A 311 10.39 -46.19 -0.97
N SER A 312 11.06 -45.85 0.13
CA SER A 312 10.63 -46.24 1.46
C SER A 312 10.87 -45.09 2.45
N SER A 313 9.76 -44.58 2.95
CA SER A 313 9.55 -43.79 4.15
C SER A 313 10.67 -43.96 5.18
N ALA A 314 11.37 -42.87 5.50
CA ALA A 314 12.32 -42.84 6.61
C ALA A 314 11.58 -43.10 7.94
N PRO A 315 12.17 -43.87 8.88
CA PRO A 315 11.52 -44.23 10.13
C PRO A 315 11.36 -43.01 11.04
N VAL A 316 10.18 -42.88 11.64
CA VAL A 316 9.87 -41.89 12.66
C VAL A 316 10.65 -42.27 13.92
N THR A 317 11.85 -41.70 14.10
CA THR A 317 12.48 -41.67 15.42
C THR A 317 11.78 -40.59 16.24
N ASN A 318 11.33 -40.92 17.45
CA ASN A 318 10.70 -40.02 18.44
C ASN A 318 11.65 -38.91 18.96
N GLN A 319 12.40 -38.26 18.07
CA GLN A 319 13.43 -37.28 18.41
C GLN A 319 13.35 -36.11 17.44
N CYS A 320 13.51 -34.91 17.98
CA CYS A 320 13.56 -33.69 17.18
C CYS A 320 14.69 -33.77 16.13
N PRO A 321 14.49 -33.23 14.91
CA PRO A 321 15.55 -33.09 13.93
C PRO A 321 16.79 -32.41 14.53
N THR A 322 17.97 -32.91 14.20
CA THR A 322 19.22 -32.24 14.57
C THR A 322 19.36 -30.94 13.79
N ILE A 323 19.43 -29.82 14.50
CA ILE A 323 19.60 -28.49 13.90
C ILE A 323 21.07 -28.09 13.97
N LYS A 324 21.65 -27.76 12.83
CA LYS A 324 23.05 -27.31 12.71
C LYS A 324 23.12 -25.79 12.66
N THR A 325 23.83 -25.20 13.60
CA THR A 325 24.03 -23.75 13.66
C THR A 325 25.06 -23.30 12.63
N LYS A 326 24.76 -22.24 11.87
CA LYS A 326 25.68 -21.63 10.90
C LYS A 326 26.48 -20.46 11.48
N GLY A 327 25.97 -19.84 12.54
CA GLY A 327 26.57 -18.66 13.18
C GLY A 327 25.82 -17.38 12.83
N GLY A 328 26.13 -16.28 13.52
CA GLY A 328 25.29 -15.07 13.49
C GLY A 328 24.02 -15.23 14.32
N GLY A 329 23.57 -14.14 14.92
CA GLY A 329 22.42 -14.18 15.83
C GLY A 329 22.18 -12.85 16.55
N GLY A 330 21.14 -12.84 17.36
CA GLY A 330 20.73 -11.67 18.13
C GLY A 330 19.55 -11.98 19.03
N SER A 331 18.88 -10.93 19.46
CA SER A 331 17.67 -11.01 20.28
C SER A 331 16.55 -10.20 19.64
N GLY A 332 15.31 -10.55 19.96
CA GLY A 332 14.14 -9.79 19.56
C GLY A 332 12.85 -10.48 20.00
N TRP A 333 11.77 -10.34 19.24
CA TRP A 333 10.45 -10.87 19.59
C TRP A 333 9.73 -11.45 18.38
N ALA A 334 8.87 -12.43 18.63
CA ALA A 334 8.00 -12.96 17.61
C ALA A 334 6.71 -12.15 17.55
N THR A 335 6.20 -11.89 16.35
CA THR A 335 4.80 -11.52 16.11
C THR A 335 4.11 -12.67 15.38
N ARG A 336 2.88 -12.46 14.94
CA ARG A 336 2.08 -13.46 14.24
C ARG A 336 1.25 -12.77 13.15
N TYR A 337 1.14 -13.40 11.99
CA TYR A 337 0.28 -12.93 10.90
C TYR A 337 -0.16 -14.06 9.99
N TRP A 338 -1.22 -13.83 9.22
CA TRP A 338 -1.54 -14.59 8.02
C TRP A 338 -2.46 -13.74 7.14
N ASP A 339 -1.90 -13.16 6.08
CA ASP A 339 -2.59 -12.24 5.17
C ASP A 339 -3.07 -12.91 3.87
N CYS A 340 -2.70 -14.18 3.67
CA CYS A 340 -2.92 -14.97 2.45
C CYS A 340 -2.22 -14.43 1.19
N CYS A 341 -1.41 -13.38 1.27
CA CYS A 341 -0.73 -12.80 0.13
C CYS A 341 0.32 -13.76 -0.45
N LYS A 342 0.68 -13.59 -1.72
CA LYS A 342 1.87 -14.26 -2.29
C LYS A 342 3.11 -13.82 -1.48
N PRO A 343 3.94 -14.76 -0.97
CA PRO A 343 5.14 -14.41 -0.22
C PRO A 343 6.15 -13.61 -1.06
N HIS A 344 6.87 -12.66 -0.44
CA HIS A 344 7.92 -11.88 -1.10
C HIS A 344 8.98 -12.78 -1.76
N CYS A 345 9.38 -13.88 -1.12
CA CYS A 345 10.39 -14.79 -1.66
C CYS A 345 9.87 -15.70 -2.80
N SER A 346 8.61 -15.55 -3.22
CA SER A 346 8.06 -16.22 -4.40
C SER A 346 8.30 -15.42 -5.68
N TRP A 347 8.76 -14.17 -5.60
CA TRP A 347 9.00 -13.31 -6.76
C TRP A 347 10.40 -13.54 -7.37
N PRO A 348 10.51 -13.64 -8.71
CA PRO A 348 11.79 -13.84 -9.39
C PRO A 348 12.89 -12.86 -9.00
N GLU A 349 12.55 -11.58 -8.87
CA GLU A 349 13.43 -10.48 -8.51
C GLU A 349 13.96 -10.55 -7.06
N HIS A 350 13.38 -11.40 -6.22
CA HIS A 350 13.71 -11.50 -4.78
C HIS A 350 14.21 -12.89 -4.36
N ALA A 351 13.74 -13.94 -5.02
CA ALA A 351 14.02 -15.33 -4.67
C ALA A 351 15.49 -15.73 -4.88
N GLY A 352 16.23 -15.02 -5.76
CA GLY A 352 17.60 -15.41 -6.11
C GLY A 352 17.71 -16.84 -6.67
N GLY A 353 16.64 -17.32 -7.32
CA GLY A 353 16.53 -18.69 -7.84
C GLY A 353 16.04 -19.74 -6.83
N ASN A 354 15.92 -19.38 -5.53
CA ASN A 354 15.33 -20.23 -4.50
C ASN A 354 13.94 -19.70 -4.12
N TYR A 355 12.91 -20.20 -4.80
CA TYR A 355 11.55 -19.69 -4.68
C TYR A 355 10.82 -20.29 -3.49
N SER A 356 10.22 -19.42 -2.68
CA SER A 356 9.11 -19.84 -1.82
C SER A 356 7.94 -20.23 -2.72
N LYS A 357 7.33 -21.38 -2.46
CA LYS A 357 6.07 -21.81 -3.06
C LYS A 357 5.02 -20.73 -2.97
N GLN A 358 4.30 -20.61 -4.07
CA GLN A 358 3.06 -19.86 -4.18
C GLN A 358 1.98 -20.84 -4.63
N CYS A 359 0.75 -20.57 -4.24
CA CYS A 359 -0.38 -21.42 -4.55
C CYS A 359 -1.54 -20.62 -5.12
N THR A 360 -2.43 -21.34 -5.77
CA THR A 360 -3.79 -20.92 -6.12
C THR A 360 -4.78 -21.79 -5.35
N ASN A 361 -6.07 -21.66 -5.68
CA ASN A 361 -7.13 -22.51 -5.15
C ASN A 361 -7.09 -22.60 -3.61
N LYS A 362 -7.20 -21.44 -2.95
CA LYS A 362 -7.20 -21.33 -1.48
C LYS A 362 -5.94 -21.92 -0.83
N GLY A 363 -4.80 -21.73 -1.48
CA GLY A 363 -3.50 -22.13 -0.98
C GLY A 363 -3.25 -23.64 -1.07
N LYS A 364 -3.97 -24.36 -1.95
CA LYS A 364 -3.90 -25.83 -2.07
C LYS A 364 -3.14 -26.31 -3.31
N THR A 365 -3.15 -25.54 -4.39
CA THR A 365 -2.52 -25.94 -5.66
C THR A 365 -1.29 -25.10 -5.91
N GLU A 366 -0.11 -25.71 -5.83
CA GLU A 366 1.18 -25.06 -6.14
C GLU A 366 1.22 -24.56 -7.58
N ASN A 367 1.81 -23.39 -7.80
CA ASN A 367 2.02 -22.81 -9.12
C ASN A 367 3.47 -22.36 -9.29
N THR A 368 4.17 -22.92 -10.26
CA THR A 368 5.58 -22.61 -10.54
C THR A 368 5.75 -21.49 -11.56
N ASN A 369 4.67 -20.86 -12.03
CA ASN A 369 4.77 -19.63 -12.82
C ASN A 369 5.00 -18.42 -11.91
N TRP A 370 6.25 -18.21 -11.52
CA TRP A 370 6.67 -17.25 -10.50
C TRP A 370 6.36 -15.78 -10.83
N GLY A 371 6.09 -15.45 -12.09
CA GLY A 371 5.67 -14.10 -12.52
C GLY A 371 4.20 -13.75 -12.22
N ASP A 372 3.37 -14.73 -11.83
CA ASP A 372 1.94 -14.49 -11.61
C ASP A 372 1.69 -13.58 -10.38
N GLY A 373 0.70 -12.71 -10.51
CA GLY A 373 0.38 -11.67 -9.53
C GLY A 373 -0.18 -12.19 -8.20
N SER A 374 0.12 -11.49 -7.11
CA SER A 374 -0.43 -11.75 -5.77
C SER A 374 -1.93 -11.47 -5.70
N ILE A 375 -2.67 -12.27 -4.94
CA ILE A 375 -4.08 -12.04 -4.59
C ILE A 375 -4.30 -10.69 -3.89
N CYS A 376 -3.28 -10.20 -3.18
CA CYS A 376 -3.31 -8.89 -2.50
C CYS A 376 -3.04 -7.71 -3.45
N SER A 377 -2.75 -7.99 -4.72
CA SER A 377 -2.48 -7.00 -5.77
C SER A 377 -3.30 -7.28 -7.03
N GLY A 378 -4.45 -7.95 -6.89
CA GLY A 378 -5.39 -8.24 -8.00
C GLY A 378 -5.06 -9.48 -8.84
N GLY A 379 -4.03 -10.25 -8.48
CA GLY A 379 -3.70 -11.53 -9.11
C GLY A 379 -4.36 -12.73 -8.42
N SER A 380 -3.83 -13.93 -8.67
CA SER A 380 -4.41 -15.20 -8.19
C SER A 380 -3.51 -15.97 -7.22
N GLN A 381 -2.26 -15.54 -7.05
CA GLN A 381 -1.26 -16.24 -6.24
C GLN A 381 -1.37 -15.86 -4.76
N MET A 382 -1.28 -16.85 -3.90
CA MET A 382 -1.39 -16.72 -2.46
C MET A 382 -0.35 -17.58 -1.75
N THR A 383 -0.16 -17.32 -0.46
CA THR A 383 0.60 -18.21 0.42
C THR A 383 0.01 -19.63 0.38
N CYS A 384 0.89 -20.63 0.29
CA CYS A 384 0.48 -22.03 0.34
C CYS A 384 0.12 -22.45 1.76
N THR A 385 -0.98 -23.19 1.93
CA THR A 385 -1.32 -23.79 3.22
C THR A 385 -0.30 -24.84 3.68
N SER A 386 0.53 -25.37 2.77
CA SER A 386 1.70 -26.21 3.11
C SER A 386 2.72 -25.49 3.99
N GLN A 387 2.72 -24.15 4.00
CA GLN A 387 3.59 -23.28 4.79
C GLN A 387 2.96 -22.88 6.16
N ILE A 388 1.88 -23.56 6.56
CA ILE A 388 1.33 -23.46 7.91
C ILE A 388 2.30 -24.08 8.94
N PRO A 389 2.44 -23.50 10.13
CA PRO A 389 3.32 -23.98 11.19
C PRO A 389 2.89 -25.36 11.70
N PHE A 390 3.87 -26.16 12.11
CA PHE A 390 3.65 -27.54 12.50
C PHE A 390 4.63 -28.02 13.56
N THR A 391 4.23 -29.06 14.27
CA THR A 391 5.08 -29.87 15.14
C THR A 391 5.38 -31.20 14.46
N ILE A 392 6.42 -31.87 14.91
CA ILE A 392 6.71 -33.25 14.52
C ILE A 392 6.35 -34.16 15.70
N ASP A 393 5.66 -35.26 15.43
CA ASP A 393 5.29 -36.23 16.47
C ASP A 393 6.55 -36.75 17.18
N GLY A 394 6.51 -36.78 18.51
CA GLY A 394 7.67 -37.13 19.34
C GLY A 394 8.67 -35.98 19.55
N CYS A 395 8.48 -34.80 18.95
CA CYS A 395 9.31 -33.62 19.17
C CYS A 395 8.54 -32.52 19.95
N THR A 396 8.77 -32.42 21.25
CA THR A 396 8.04 -31.50 22.15
C THR A 396 8.75 -30.16 22.38
N GLU A 397 10.08 -30.15 22.26
CA GLU A 397 10.94 -29.00 22.53
C GLU A 397 11.05 -28.03 21.34
N MET A 398 10.63 -28.48 20.15
CA MET A 398 10.82 -27.74 18.91
C MET A 398 9.61 -27.80 17.99
N ALA A 399 9.37 -26.72 17.27
CA ALA A 399 8.40 -26.63 16.19
C ALA A 399 8.99 -25.95 14.95
N PHE A 400 8.22 -25.96 13.87
CA PHE A 400 8.65 -25.48 12.56
C PHE A 400 7.62 -24.52 12.00
N ALA A 401 8.07 -23.42 11.42
CA ALA A 401 7.20 -22.41 10.81
C ALA A 401 7.89 -21.67 9.66
N PHE A 402 7.12 -20.82 9.00
CA PHE A 402 7.60 -19.83 8.07
C PHE A 402 7.33 -18.43 8.64
N ALA A 403 8.10 -17.44 8.21
CA ALA A 403 8.00 -16.10 8.78
C ALA A 403 8.31 -15.00 7.76
N ALA A 404 7.75 -13.81 8.03
CA ALA A 404 8.28 -12.57 7.51
C ALA A 404 9.43 -12.09 8.40
N VAL A 405 10.50 -11.61 7.77
CA VAL A 405 11.68 -11.06 8.44
C VAL A 405 11.88 -9.59 8.06
N PRO A 406 12.70 -8.82 8.80
CA PRO A 406 12.89 -7.40 8.55
C PRO A 406 13.37 -7.11 7.14
N ALA A 407 12.88 -6.02 6.53
CA ALA A 407 13.30 -5.61 5.19
C ALA A 407 14.76 -5.17 5.09
N ALA A 408 15.35 -4.68 6.20
CA ALA A 408 16.80 -4.48 6.33
C ALA A 408 17.60 -5.78 6.09
N ASN A 409 16.95 -6.93 6.19
CA ASN A 409 17.50 -8.25 5.90
C ASN A 409 17.04 -8.80 4.53
N GLY A 410 16.60 -7.94 3.60
CA GLY A 410 15.92 -8.25 2.32
C GLY A 410 16.59 -9.22 1.34
N GLY A 411 17.69 -9.89 1.73
CA GLY A 411 18.27 -11.05 1.04
C GLY A 411 18.18 -12.35 1.84
N GLN A 412 17.33 -12.44 2.87
CA GLN A 412 17.21 -13.63 3.72
C GLN A 412 16.25 -14.70 3.18
N CYS A 413 15.73 -14.58 1.95
CA CYS A 413 14.88 -15.59 1.36
C CYS A 413 15.49 -16.99 1.44
N GLY A 414 14.74 -17.91 2.06
CA GLY A 414 15.15 -19.30 2.21
C GLY A 414 16.26 -19.53 3.25
N LYS A 415 16.60 -18.52 4.04
CA LYS A 415 17.42 -18.71 5.25
C LYS A 415 16.57 -19.21 6.40
N CYS A 416 17.21 -19.95 7.31
CA CYS A 416 16.56 -20.49 8.49
C CYS A 416 17.19 -19.98 9.78
N PHE A 417 16.34 -19.81 10.78
CA PHE A 417 16.73 -19.35 12.10
C PHE A 417 16.14 -20.24 13.16
N GLN A 418 16.92 -20.51 14.21
CA GLN A 418 16.40 -21.09 15.44
C GLN A 418 16.10 -19.96 16.42
N LEU A 419 14.83 -19.77 16.74
CA LEU A 419 14.38 -18.86 17.78
C LEU A 419 14.29 -19.66 19.09
N THR A 420 15.00 -19.23 20.13
CA THR A 420 14.93 -19.81 21.47
C THR A 420 14.22 -18.83 22.39
N PHE A 421 13.01 -19.16 22.80
CA PHE A 421 12.19 -18.25 23.60
C PHE A 421 12.77 -18.05 25.00
N THR A 422 12.79 -16.81 25.47
CA THR A 422 13.40 -16.42 26.75
C THR A 422 12.46 -16.64 27.94
N GLY A 423 11.16 -16.74 27.67
CA GLY A 423 10.11 -16.71 28.70
C GLY A 423 9.70 -15.29 29.11
N THR A 424 10.21 -14.27 28.43
CA THR A 424 9.77 -12.88 28.51
C THR A 424 9.02 -12.50 27.24
N GLY A 425 8.23 -11.44 27.27
CA GLY A 425 7.49 -10.96 26.12
C GLY A 425 7.62 -9.46 25.96
N LYS A 426 7.45 -8.98 24.71
CA LYS A 426 7.71 -7.59 24.37
C LYS A 426 6.71 -6.62 25.04
N TYR A 427 5.45 -7.05 25.17
CA TYR A 427 4.37 -6.22 25.71
C TYR A 427 3.77 -6.79 27.01
N SER A 428 4.09 -8.04 27.37
CA SER A 428 3.56 -8.75 28.54
C SER A 428 4.57 -9.79 29.03
N ASN A 429 4.48 -10.16 30.31
CA ASN A 429 5.26 -11.23 30.94
C ASN A 429 4.35 -12.22 31.69
N ASP A 430 3.19 -12.52 31.10
CA ASP A 430 2.20 -13.43 31.68
C ASP A 430 2.66 -14.91 31.72
N ALA A 431 1.84 -15.75 32.33
CA ALA A 431 2.15 -17.16 32.52
C ALA A 431 2.24 -17.97 31.21
N ASN A 432 1.56 -17.53 30.14
CA ASN A 432 1.60 -18.20 28.84
C ASN A 432 2.98 -18.03 28.22
N ILE A 433 3.49 -16.79 28.23
CA ILE A 433 4.82 -16.44 27.73
C ILE A 433 5.91 -17.15 28.54
N LYS A 434 5.79 -17.16 29.88
CA LYS A 434 6.77 -17.84 30.76
C LYS A 434 6.94 -19.33 30.45
N ARG A 435 5.85 -20.02 30.06
CA ARG A 435 5.88 -21.45 29.68
C ARG A 435 6.63 -21.73 28.39
N LEU A 436 6.91 -20.71 27.57
CA LEU A 436 7.70 -20.87 26.36
C LEU A 436 9.21 -20.93 26.61
N LYS A 437 9.68 -20.57 27.80
CA LYS A 437 11.12 -20.49 28.09
C LYS A 437 11.86 -21.77 27.68
N GLY A 438 12.87 -21.60 26.82
CA GLY A 438 13.73 -22.69 26.33
C GLY A 438 13.17 -23.47 25.13
N LYS A 439 11.88 -23.35 24.80
CA LYS A 439 11.32 -23.92 23.57
C LYS A 439 11.95 -23.27 22.34
N LYS A 440 12.08 -24.06 21.29
CA LYS A 440 12.75 -23.67 20.04
C LYS A 440 11.74 -23.62 18.89
N LEU A 441 11.72 -22.53 18.14
CA LEU A 441 10.98 -22.44 16.88
C LEU A 441 11.98 -22.32 15.74
N ILE A 442 12.00 -23.29 14.85
CA ILE A 442 12.82 -23.24 13.63
C ILE A 442 11.98 -22.61 12.54
N ILE A 443 12.43 -21.48 12.03
CA ILE A 443 11.71 -20.76 10.99
C ILE A 443 12.50 -20.77 9.70
N MET A 444 11.80 -20.67 8.57
CA MET A 444 12.38 -20.33 7.28
C MET A 444 11.74 -19.05 6.75
N ALA A 445 12.57 -18.11 6.30
CA ALA A 445 12.10 -16.82 5.80
C ALA A 445 11.51 -16.97 4.38
N THR A 446 10.21 -16.74 4.26
CA THR A 446 9.44 -16.75 3.00
C THR A 446 8.97 -15.36 2.61
N ASN A 447 8.93 -14.43 3.56
CA ASN A 447 8.45 -13.09 3.33
C ASN A 447 9.39 -12.05 3.94
N VAL A 448 9.25 -10.82 3.48
CA VAL A 448 9.89 -9.64 4.04
C VAL A 448 8.80 -8.67 4.43
N GLY A 449 8.76 -8.28 5.70
CA GLY A 449 7.80 -7.30 6.19
C GLY A 449 8.46 -5.92 6.30
N GLY A 450 7.81 -4.89 5.75
CA GLY A 450 8.26 -3.49 5.87
C GLY A 450 8.12 -2.94 7.30
N ASP A 451 7.18 -3.49 8.06
CA ASP A 451 6.84 -3.20 9.45
C ASP A 451 7.62 -4.08 10.47
N VAL A 452 8.40 -5.05 9.97
CA VAL A 452 9.13 -6.00 10.81
C VAL A 452 10.47 -5.40 11.20
N GLN A 453 10.62 -5.06 12.49
CA GLN A 453 11.81 -4.40 13.05
C GLN A 453 12.99 -5.37 13.22
N GLN A 454 14.23 -4.88 13.28
CA GLN A 454 15.39 -5.76 13.46
C GLN A 454 15.26 -6.69 14.67
N GLY A 455 15.44 -8.00 14.45
CA GLY A 455 15.23 -9.05 15.45
C GLY A 455 13.77 -9.48 15.65
N GLN A 456 12.81 -8.84 14.98
CA GLN A 456 11.43 -9.30 14.92
C GLN A 456 11.28 -10.41 13.87
N PHE A 457 10.52 -11.45 14.21
CA PHE A 457 10.12 -12.49 13.28
C PHE A 457 8.60 -12.60 13.30
N ASP A 458 7.96 -12.30 12.18
CA ASP A 458 6.51 -12.37 12.09
C ASP A 458 6.08 -13.77 11.63
N ILE A 459 5.62 -14.59 12.59
CA ILE A 459 5.38 -16.00 12.34
C ILE A 459 4.07 -16.16 11.57
N MET A 460 4.13 -16.91 10.47
CA MET A 460 2.93 -17.21 9.68
C MET A 460 2.03 -18.16 10.49
N ILE A 461 0.89 -17.69 10.96
CA ILE A 461 -0.08 -18.45 11.75
C ILE A 461 -1.50 -18.08 11.29
N PRO A 462 -2.30 -19.01 10.73
CA PRO A 462 -3.70 -18.73 10.41
C PRO A 462 -4.47 -18.17 11.61
N GLY A 463 -5.15 -17.05 11.43
CA GLY A 463 -5.83 -16.33 12.51
C GLY A 463 -4.91 -15.46 13.37
N GLY A 464 -3.64 -15.28 12.98
CA GLY A 464 -2.68 -14.38 13.63
C GLY A 464 -2.92 -12.88 13.36
N GLY A 465 -3.85 -12.55 12.46
CA GLY A 465 -4.12 -11.20 12.00
C GLY A 465 -3.65 -11.04 10.56
N VAL A 466 -4.46 -10.35 9.75
CA VAL A 466 -4.14 -10.12 8.33
C VAL A 466 -3.12 -8.98 8.15
N GLY A 467 -3.02 -8.08 9.13
CA GLY A 467 -2.12 -6.95 9.08
C GLY A 467 -2.54 -5.93 8.02
N ILE A 468 -1.58 -5.39 7.28
CA ILE A 468 -1.78 -4.31 6.30
C ILE A 468 -2.58 -4.80 5.09
N PHE A 469 -2.35 -6.04 4.65
CA PHE A 469 -2.98 -6.63 3.48
C PHE A 469 -3.98 -7.71 3.87
N ASN A 470 -4.98 -7.97 3.04
CA ASN A 470 -5.96 -9.02 3.30
C ASN A 470 -6.39 -9.73 2.01
N GLY A 471 -5.63 -10.76 1.64
CA GLY A 471 -5.96 -11.68 0.55
C GLY A 471 -6.86 -12.85 0.97
N CYS A 472 -7.25 -12.92 2.25
CA CYS A 472 -7.88 -14.11 2.82
C CYS A 472 -9.38 -14.24 2.53
N SER A 473 -10.00 -13.22 1.94
CA SER A 473 -11.44 -13.22 1.61
C SER A 473 -11.85 -14.44 0.75
N SER A 474 -10.95 -14.90 -0.12
CA SER A 474 -11.19 -16.04 -1.01
C SER A 474 -11.08 -17.42 -0.35
N MET A 475 -10.55 -17.51 0.88
CA MET A 475 -10.30 -18.79 1.56
C MET A 475 -11.59 -19.48 2.00
N GLY A 476 -12.65 -18.71 2.22
CA GLY A 476 -13.90 -19.21 2.82
C GLY A 476 -13.77 -19.53 4.31
N TRP A 477 -12.72 -19.04 4.97
CA TRP A 477 -12.59 -19.09 6.41
C TRP A 477 -13.56 -18.10 7.08
N GLY A 478 -13.87 -18.34 8.35
CA GLY A 478 -14.64 -17.42 9.19
C GLY A 478 -13.82 -16.19 9.62
N SER A 479 -14.27 -15.50 10.67
CA SER A 479 -13.58 -14.31 11.20
C SER A 479 -12.10 -14.60 11.46
N GLN A 480 -11.22 -13.70 11.05
CA GLN A 480 -9.78 -13.79 11.34
C GLN A 480 -9.39 -13.01 12.61
N GLY A 481 -10.37 -12.40 13.29
CA GLY A 481 -10.19 -11.58 14.48
C GLY A 481 -9.70 -10.17 14.15
N ALA A 482 -9.11 -9.50 15.15
CA ALA A 482 -8.49 -8.20 15.00
C ALA A 482 -7.52 -8.15 13.80
N GLN A 483 -7.47 -7.00 13.11
CA GLN A 483 -6.60 -6.80 11.96
C GLN A 483 -5.14 -7.14 12.30
N TYR A 484 -4.64 -6.61 13.43
CA TYR A 484 -3.34 -6.94 13.99
C TYR A 484 -3.52 -7.84 15.21
N GLY A 485 -2.77 -8.94 15.27
CA GLY A 485 -2.81 -9.89 16.39
C GLY A 485 -3.96 -10.92 16.37
N GLY A 486 -4.95 -10.72 15.49
CA GLY A 486 -5.92 -11.73 15.09
C GLY A 486 -6.82 -12.24 16.21
N LEU A 487 -7.16 -13.53 16.13
CA LEU A 487 -8.04 -14.20 17.08
C LEU A 487 -7.51 -14.18 18.52
N LEU A 488 -6.19 -14.18 18.70
CA LEU A 488 -5.60 -14.09 20.04
C LEU A 488 -5.85 -12.70 20.65
N SER A 489 -5.76 -11.62 19.87
CA SER A 489 -6.01 -10.27 20.38
C SER A 489 -7.48 -9.98 20.68
N ASP A 490 -8.40 -10.59 19.93
CA ASP A 490 -9.81 -10.65 20.34
C ASP A 490 -9.93 -11.33 21.71
N CYS A 491 -9.31 -12.50 21.89
CA CYS A 491 -9.37 -13.24 23.14
C CYS A 491 -8.73 -12.50 24.32
N GLU A 492 -7.61 -11.82 24.11
CA GLU A 492 -6.97 -10.95 25.10
C GLU A 492 -7.96 -9.90 25.59
N THR A 493 -8.65 -9.22 24.66
CA THR A 493 -9.63 -8.19 24.97
C THR A 493 -10.89 -8.76 25.65
N GLU A 494 -11.50 -9.79 25.07
CA GLU A 494 -12.74 -10.42 25.55
C GLU A 494 -12.58 -11.02 26.95
N THR A 495 -11.40 -11.57 27.25
CA THR A 495 -11.10 -12.13 28.57
C THR A 495 -10.55 -11.10 29.56
N LYS A 496 -10.55 -9.80 29.20
CA LYS A 496 -10.03 -8.69 30.00
C LYS A 496 -8.58 -8.93 30.44
N TYR A 497 -7.76 -9.39 29.50
CA TYR A 497 -6.36 -9.71 29.66
C TYR A 497 -6.04 -10.77 30.74
N ALA A 498 -7.01 -11.66 31.01
CA ALA A 498 -6.81 -12.78 31.91
C ALA A 498 -6.12 -13.95 31.19
N ALA A 499 -4.78 -13.95 31.15
CA ALA A 499 -3.96 -14.90 30.38
C ALA A 499 -4.34 -16.39 30.51
N GLY A 500 -4.79 -16.82 31.71
CA GLY A 500 -5.26 -18.19 31.94
C GLY A 500 -6.49 -18.61 31.12
N LYS A 501 -7.20 -17.67 30.50
CA LYS A 501 -8.40 -17.90 29.66
C LYS A 501 -8.11 -17.80 28.16
N TYR A 502 -6.93 -17.31 27.76
CA TYR A 502 -6.63 -17.06 26.35
C TYR A 502 -6.68 -18.36 25.54
N LYS A 503 -6.09 -19.44 26.07
CA LYS A 503 -6.04 -20.73 25.37
C LYS A 503 -7.43 -21.27 25.04
N SER A 504 -8.34 -21.34 26.02
CA SER A 504 -9.70 -21.86 25.77
C SER A 504 -10.47 -21.00 24.78
N CYS A 505 -10.37 -19.67 24.90
CA CYS A 505 -10.99 -18.74 23.95
C CYS A 505 -10.43 -18.93 22.53
N LEU A 506 -9.10 -19.00 22.41
CA LEU A 506 -8.44 -19.12 21.11
C LEU A 506 -8.76 -20.47 20.46
N THR A 507 -8.79 -21.57 21.22
CA THR A 507 -9.20 -22.89 20.72
C THR A 507 -10.61 -22.86 20.14
N GLU A 508 -11.58 -22.24 20.83
CA GLU A 508 -12.94 -22.10 20.33
C GLU A 508 -12.98 -21.30 19.01
N LYS A 509 -12.32 -20.13 19.00
CA LYS A 509 -12.25 -19.28 17.80
C LYS A 509 -11.57 -20.00 16.64
N CYS A 510 -10.46 -20.71 16.86
CA CYS A 510 -9.80 -21.51 15.82
C CYS A 510 -10.75 -22.56 15.22
N ASN A 511 -11.48 -23.31 16.06
CA ASN A 511 -12.42 -24.33 15.59
C ASN A 511 -13.56 -23.72 14.76
N LYS A 512 -14.05 -22.54 15.15
CA LYS A 512 -15.11 -21.84 14.43
C LYS A 512 -14.63 -21.22 13.13
N SER A 513 -13.51 -20.49 13.15
CA SER A 513 -12.99 -19.76 12.00
C SER A 513 -12.47 -20.68 10.90
N PHE A 514 -11.99 -21.87 11.25
CA PHE A 514 -11.42 -22.82 10.29
C PHE A 514 -12.21 -24.14 10.22
N ALA A 515 -13.51 -24.09 10.49
CA ALA A 515 -14.39 -25.28 10.50
C ALA A 515 -14.36 -26.08 9.19
N ASN A 516 -14.06 -25.41 8.06
CA ASN A 516 -14.00 -25.99 6.73
C ASN A 516 -12.58 -26.20 6.17
N ASP A 517 -11.53 -25.93 6.94
CA ASP A 517 -10.13 -26.18 6.55
C ASP A 517 -9.35 -26.74 7.73
N GLU A 518 -9.23 -28.06 7.78
CA GLU A 518 -8.56 -28.77 8.87
C GLU A 518 -7.09 -28.35 9.02
N GLN A 519 -6.41 -28.05 7.92
CA GLN A 519 -5.00 -27.67 7.94
C GLN A 519 -4.82 -26.27 8.53
N ALA A 520 -5.66 -25.32 8.13
CA ALA A 520 -5.70 -23.98 8.72
C ALA A 520 -6.07 -24.03 10.20
N ARG A 521 -7.03 -24.88 10.57
CA ARG A 521 -7.43 -25.11 11.96
C ARG A 521 -6.27 -25.61 12.82
N LYS A 522 -5.51 -26.60 12.33
CA LYS A 522 -4.29 -27.10 13.01
C LYS A 522 -3.25 -25.99 13.16
N GLY A 523 -3.09 -25.16 12.13
CA GLY A 523 -2.24 -23.97 12.15
C GLY A 523 -2.63 -22.93 13.20
N CYS A 524 -3.92 -22.65 13.35
CA CYS A 524 -4.40 -21.76 14.39
C CYS A 524 -4.21 -22.36 15.80
N LEU A 525 -4.52 -23.66 15.95
CA LEU A 525 -4.35 -24.38 17.20
C LEU A 525 -2.89 -24.51 17.62
N PHE A 526 -1.93 -24.46 16.69
CA PHE A 526 -0.51 -24.35 17.01
C PHE A 526 -0.21 -23.18 17.98
N LEU A 527 -0.84 -22.01 17.75
CA LEU A 527 -0.69 -20.85 18.63
C LEU A 527 -1.31 -21.11 20.01
N ALA A 528 -2.45 -21.78 20.08
CA ALA A 528 -3.12 -22.11 21.34
C ALA A 528 -2.38 -23.19 22.15
N ASP A 529 -1.91 -24.24 21.48
CA ASP A 529 -1.41 -25.45 22.10
C ASP A 529 0.11 -25.44 22.28
N TRP A 530 0.86 -25.31 21.20
CA TRP A 530 2.32 -25.38 21.26
C TRP A 530 2.92 -24.07 21.77
N MET A 531 2.44 -22.93 21.27
CA MET A 531 2.86 -21.62 21.76
C MET A 531 2.17 -21.20 23.06
N GLY A 532 1.16 -21.95 23.52
CA GLY A 532 0.48 -21.73 24.78
C GLY A 532 -0.37 -20.46 24.84
N ALA A 533 -0.83 -19.95 23.69
CA ALA A 533 -1.52 -18.67 23.54
C ALA A 533 -0.70 -17.48 24.10
N ALA A 534 0.60 -17.47 23.81
CA ALA A 534 1.52 -16.41 24.20
C ALA A 534 1.46 -15.21 23.22
N GLY A 535 1.20 -14.03 23.77
CA GLY A 535 1.24 -12.76 23.03
C GLY A 535 2.68 -12.24 22.89
N ASN A 536 3.22 -12.29 21.68
CA ASN A 536 4.46 -11.63 21.26
C ASN A 536 5.70 -11.96 22.13
N PRO A 537 6.07 -13.26 22.24
CA PRO A 537 7.18 -13.69 23.09
C PRO A 537 8.55 -13.22 22.57
N GLU A 538 9.45 -12.89 23.48
CA GLU A 538 10.85 -12.59 23.20
C GLU A 538 11.66 -13.87 22.98
N HIS A 539 12.72 -13.75 22.19
CA HIS A 539 13.59 -14.85 21.82
C HIS A 539 15.01 -14.37 21.52
N ASN A 540 15.95 -15.30 21.65
CA ASN A 540 17.27 -15.20 21.04
C ASN A 540 17.26 -16.02 19.75
N TYR A 541 17.87 -15.52 18.69
CA TYR A 541 17.93 -16.23 17.40
C TYR A 541 19.36 -16.46 16.95
N VAL A 542 19.55 -17.54 16.19
CA VAL A 542 20.80 -17.84 15.48
C VAL A 542 20.46 -18.35 14.07
N GLU A 543 21.30 -18.06 13.07
CA GLU A 543 21.15 -18.67 11.74
C GLU A 543 21.51 -20.17 11.81
N VAL A 544 20.71 -21.01 11.15
CA VAL A 544 20.88 -22.46 11.11
C VAL A 544 20.79 -22.98 9.68
N GLU A 545 21.30 -24.19 9.43
CA GLU A 545 21.00 -24.92 8.20
C GLU A 545 19.51 -25.23 8.15
N CYS A 546 18.90 -24.99 6.98
CA CYS A 546 17.49 -25.26 6.78
C CYS A 546 17.20 -26.77 6.81
N PRO A 547 16.40 -27.25 7.78
CA PRO A 547 16.08 -28.66 7.89
C PRO A 547 15.19 -29.10 6.72
N GLN A 548 15.29 -30.37 6.33
CA GLN A 548 14.56 -30.90 5.17
C GLN A 548 13.05 -30.70 5.28
N VAL A 549 12.50 -30.85 6.49
CA VAL A 549 11.06 -30.66 6.76
C VAL A 549 10.53 -29.26 6.42
N LEU A 550 11.38 -28.23 6.43
CA LEU A 550 11.03 -26.88 5.95
C LEU A 550 11.30 -26.75 4.46
N LYS A 551 12.41 -27.29 3.94
CA LYS A 551 12.74 -27.24 2.50
C LYS A 551 11.69 -27.92 1.62
N ASP A 552 11.10 -29.02 2.08
CA ASP A 552 10.04 -29.74 1.34
C ASP A 552 8.75 -28.91 1.18
N LYS A 553 8.60 -27.89 2.04
CA LYS A 553 7.44 -27.00 2.12
C LYS A 553 7.75 -25.58 1.66
N TYR A 554 9.04 -25.25 1.43
CA TYR A 554 9.47 -23.93 1.04
C TYR A 554 8.90 -23.59 -0.30
#